data_AF-C5L6G8-F1
#
_entry.id   AF-C5L6G8-F1
#
_cell.length_a   1.000
_cell.length_b   1.000
_cell.length_c   1.000
_cell.angle_alpha   90.00
_cell.angle_beta   90.00
_cell.angle_gamma   90.00
#
_symmetry.space_group_name_H-M   'P 1'
#
loop_
_entity.id
_entity.type
_entity.pdbx_description
1 polymer ?
#
loop_
_entity_poly.entity_id
_entity_poly.type
_entity_poly.pdbx_seq_one_letter_code
_entity_poly.pdbx_strand_id
1 'polypeptide(L)'
;MTESSLLKRLEDVTSRLEDLYSKGVVDRSSPPNKSPELPEFVVNFDTKLAVSLDEVRKKADSVGESVVTCATQHYCECIGMLRNLLLLTTIAKKPQDGDWQSVLAPVMGLSKEVGKLLDSAGRAGELAPHVKATTEAMNLVMMFVTPGNPKDVITNCLESADYYFMQVLRRKIEAESAWVKAMKASLTHLQQYFSDDDRFKMGIMWKVKDGADPKE
;
A
#
# COMPACT_ATOMS: atom_id res chain seq x y z
N MET A 1 27.64 4.11 8.31
CA MET A 1 26.53 3.25 8.80
C MET A 1 25.84 2.74 7.55
N THR A 2 25.81 1.43 7.30
CA THR A 2 25.42 0.87 6.00
C THR A 2 23.90 0.71 5.88
N GLU A 3 23.34 1.19 4.76
CA GLU A 3 22.03 0.99 4.09
C GLU A 3 21.11 -0.16 4.60
N SER A 4 21.68 -1.28 5.05
CA SER A 4 20.96 -2.38 5.70
C SER A 4 20.32 -2.00 7.05
N SER A 5 20.75 -0.92 7.70
CA SER A 5 20.33 -0.57 9.06
C SER A 5 18.90 0.00 9.14
N LEU A 6 18.50 0.94 8.27
CA LEU A 6 17.18 1.56 8.37
C LEU A 6 16.08 0.67 7.79
N LEU A 7 16.33 -0.01 6.67
CA LEU A 7 15.41 -1.03 6.15
C LEU A 7 15.15 -2.12 7.19
N LYS A 8 16.21 -2.64 7.84
CA LYS A 8 16.06 -3.64 8.89
C LYS A 8 15.31 -3.11 10.12
N ARG A 9 15.48 -1.82 10.46
CA ARG A 9 14.71 -1.20 11.55
C ARG A 9 13.24 -1.01 11.18
N LEU A 10 12.92 -0.71 9.92
CA LEU A 10 11.54 -0.62 9.44
C LEU A 10 10.87 -2.00 9.39
N GLU A 11 11.61 -3.03 8.94
CA GLU A 11 11.19 -4.44 8.96
C GLU A 11 10.96 -4.93 10.40
N ASP A 12 11.85 -4.61 11.34
CA ASP A 12 11.71 -4.95 12.76
C ASP A 12 10.49 -4.26 13.40
N VAL A 13 10.26 -2.98 13.08
CA VAL A 13 9.09 -2.24 13.60
C VAL A 13 7.80 -2.83 13.01
N THR A 14 7.80 -3.20 11.73
CA THR A 14 6.66 -3.84 11.07
C THR A 14 6.36 -5.21 11.67
N SER A 15 7.38 -6.06 11.84
CA SER A 15 7.25 -7.39 12.45
C SER A 15 6.71 -7.32 13.88
N ARG A 16 7.17 -6.36 14.68
CA ARG A 16 6.68 -6.14 16.05
C ARG A 16 5.22 -5.70 16.09
N LEU A 17 4.75 -4.96 15.10
CA LEU A 17 3.35 -4.53 15.02
C LEU A 17 2.43 -5.67 14.61
N GLU A 18 2.86 -6.51 13.67
CA GLU A 18 2.13 -7.73 13.29
C GLU A 18 2.00 -8.71 14.47
N ASP A 19 3.04 -8.81 15.31
CA ASP A 19 3.03 -9.63 16.51
C ASP A 19 2.07 -9.10 17.60
N LEU A 20 1.99 -7.78 17.76
CA LEU A 20 1.05 -7.13 18.70
C LEU A 20 -0.40 -7.29 18.23
N TYR A 21 -0.63 -7.20 16.93
CA TYR A 21 -1.95 -7.40 16.33
C TYR A 21 -2.40 -8.86 16.45
N SER A 22 -1.48 -9.81 16.27
CA SER A 22 -1.75 -11.25 16.39
C SER A 22 -1.99 -11.71 17.84
N LYS A 23 -1.43 -11.01 18.83
CA LYS A 23 -1.52 -11.43 20.24
C LYS A 23 -2.62 -10.71 21.05
N GLY A 24 -3.21 -9.63 20.55
CA GLY A 24 -4.37 -8.99 21.20
C GLY A 24 -4.13 -8.50 22.64
N VAL A 25 -2.87 -8.30 23.05
CA VAL A 25 -2.52 -7.90 24.43
C VAL A 25 -2.18 -6.41 24.49
N VAL A 26 -3.08 -5.63 25.09
CA VAL A 26 -2.77 -4.28 25.59
C VAL A 26 -2.46 -4.42 27.09
N ASP A 27 -1.21 -4.68 27.45
CA ASP A 27 -0.77 -4.65 28.85
C ASP A 27 0.09 -3.40 29.10
N ARG A 28 -0.37 -2.53 30.02
CA ARG A 28 0.19 -1.21 30.35
C ARG A 28 0.94 -1.23 31.68
N SER A 29 1.95 -2.07 31.84
CA SER A 29 2.78 -1.98 33.06
C SER A 29 4.24 -2.40 32.85
N SER A 30 5.05 -1.50 32.26
CA SER A 30 6.52 -1.51 32.34
C SER A 30 7.10 -0.11 32.04
N PRO A 31 8.21 0.30 32.69
CA PRO A 31 8.76 1.65 32.56
C PRO A 31 9.24 1.92 31.12
N PRO A 32 9.05 3.13 30.55
CA PRO A 32 9.16 3.32 29.12
C PRO A 32 10.64 3.45 28.73
N ASN A 33 11.23 2.34 28.32
CA ASN A 33 12.21 2.41 27.25
C ASN A 33 11.42 2.95 26.04
N LYS A 34 11.49 4.28 25.80
CA LYS A 34 10.71 4.98 24.77
C LYS A 34 11.08 4.42 23.40
N SER A 35 10.45 3.31 23.03
CA SER A 35 10.25 2.97 21.63
C SER A 35 9.61 4.22 21.00
N PRO A 36 10.13 4.74 19.89
CA PRO A 36 9.54 5.92 19.28
C PRO A 36 8.08 5.63 18.98
N GLU A 37 7.19 6.35 19.64
CA GLU A 37 5.75 6.26 19.43
C GLU A 37 5.47 6.67 17.98
N LEU A 38 4.65 5.89 17.28
CA LEU A 38 4.36 6.16 15.88
C LEU A 38 3.61 7.48 15.73
N PRO A 39 3.87 8.27 14.68
CA PRO A 39 3.08 9.46 14.39
C PRO A 39 1.60 9.11 14.25
N GLU A 40 0.72 9.97 14.75
CA GLU A 40 -0.74 9.76 14.77
C GLU A 40 -1.30 9.44 13.38
N PHE A 41 -0.82 10.10 12.31
CA PHE A 41 -1.29 9.81 10.96
C PHE A 41 -0.94 8.40 10.49
N VAL A 42 0.19 7.85 10.94
CA VAL A 42 0.56 6.45 10.64
C VAL A 42 -0.35 5.48 11.40
N VAL A 43 -0.67 5.79 12.67
CA VAL A 43 -1.64 4.99 13.46
C VAL A 43 -3.04 5.03 12.81
N ASN A 44 -3.46 6.20 12.33
CA ASN A 44 -4.73 6.38 11.63
C ASN A 44 -4.74 5.64 10.28
N PHE A 45 -3.62 5.60 9.56
CA PHE A 45 -3.46 4.81 8.34
C PHE A 45 -3.68 3.32 8.64
N ASP A 46 -2.96 2.80 9.64
CA ASP A 46 -3.04 1.40 10.05
C ASP A 46 -4.48 1.04 10.46
N THR A 47 -5.11 1.88 11.28
CA THR A 47 -6.48 1.66 11.78
C THR A 47 -7.53 1.69 10.67
N LYS A 48 -7.49 2.69 9.77
CA LYS A 48 -8.49 2.84 8.71
C LYS A 48 -8.40 1.74 7.66
N LEU A 49 -7.19 1.22 7.38
CA LEU A 49 -6.99 0.31 6.26
C LEU A 49 -6.96 -1.17 6.66
N ALA A 50 -6.58 -1.53 7.89
CA ALA A 50 -6.45 -2.93 8.31
C ALA A 50 -7.68 -3.79 7.95
N VAL A 51 -8.87 -3.34 8.35
CA VAL A 51 -10.13 -4.06 8.07
C VAL A 51 -10.38 -4.23 6.58
N SER A 52 -10.05 -3.21 5.78
CA SER A 52 -10.27 -3.22 4.34
C SER A 52 -9.31 -4.17 3.63
N LEU A 53 -8.04 -4.16 4.03
CA LEU A 53 -7.02 -5.05 3.47
C LEU A 53 -7.29 -6.51 3.82
N ASP A 54 -7.73 -6.78 5.05
CA ASP A 54 -8.12 -8.13 5.45
C ASP A 54 -9.34 -8.62 4.68
N GLU A 55 -10.31 -7.75 4.44
CA GLU A 55 -11.48 -8.11 3.63
C GLU A 55 -11.10 -8.37 2.17
N VAL A 56 -10.22 -7.55 1.59
CA VAL A 56 -9.67 -7.74 0.24
C VAL A 56 -8.99 -9.11 0.10
N ARG A 57 -8.13 -9.48 1.05
CA ARG A 57 -7.46 -10.81 1.07
C ARG A 57 -8.49 -11.94 1.12
N LYS A 58 -9.44 -11.89 2.07
CA LYS A 58 -10.50 -12.90 2.20
C LYS A 58 -11.34 -13.05 0.94
N LYS A 59 -11.66 -11.94 0.27
CA LYS A 59 -12.41 -12.00 -0.99
C LYS A 59 -11.59 -12.57 -2.14
N ALA A 60 -10.30 -12.27 -2.22
CA ALA A 60 -9.41 -12.89 -3.21
C ALA A 60 -9.31 -14.40 -3.00
N ASP A 61 -9.15 -14.86 -1.76
CA ASP A 61 -9.14 -16.29 -1.44
C ASP A 61 -10.45 -16.98 -1.83
N SER A 62 -11.57 -16.28 -1.68
CA SER A 62 -12.89 -16.78 -2.07
C SER A 62 -13.07 -16.90 -3.59
N VAL A 63 -12.25 -16.22 -4.41
CA VAL A 63 -12.23 -16.43 -5.87
C VAL A 63 -11.66 -17.81 -6.22
N GLY A 64 -10.76 -18.34 -5.39
CA GLY A 64 -10.18 -19.68 -5.57
C GLY A 64 -9.12 -19.77 -6.66
N GLU A 65 -8.67 -18.63 -7.20
CA GLU A 65 -7.69 -18.56 -8.28
C GLU A 65 -6.36 -18.01 -7.77
N SER A 66 -5.30 -18.82 -7.84
CA SER A 66 -3.98 -18.48 -7.27
C SER A 66 -3.41 -17.18 -7.85
N VAL A 67 -3.64 -16.92 -9.14
CA VAL A 67 -3.24 -15.67 -9.79
C VAL A 67 -3.90 -14.45 -9.15
N VAL A 68 -5.18 -14.56 -8.78
CA VAL A 68 -5.94 -13.47 -8.14
C VAL A 68 -5.47 -13.26 -6.70
N THR A 69 -5.27 -14.34 -5.94
CA THR A 69 -4.72 -14.28 -4.59
C THR A 69 -3.32 -13.67 -4.57
N CYS A 70 -2.41 -14.13 -5.43
CA CYS A 70 -1.04 -13.61 -5.49
C CYS A 70 -1.00 -12.13 -5.90
N ALA A 71 -1.77 -11.73 -6.92
CA ALA A 71 -1.83 -10.33 -7.33
C ALA A 71 -2.36 -9.45 -6.18
N THR A 72 -3.44 -9.89 -5.53
CA THR A 72 -4.05 -9.16 -4.41
C THR A 72 -3.09 -9.04 -3.23
N GLN A 73 -2.34 -10.09 -2.92
CA GLN A 73 -1.35 -10.07 -1.84
C GLN A 73 -0.28 -9.00 -2.09
N HIS A 74 0.25 -8.90 -3.32
CA HIS A 74 1.20 -7.85 -3.68
C HIS A 74 0.58 -6.44 -3.65
N TYR A 75 -0.72 -6.29 -3.93
CA TYR A 75 -1.42 -5.02 -3.72
C TYR A 75 -1.48 -4.65 -2.23
N CYS A 76 -1.79 -5.61 -1.34
CA CYS A 76 -1.78 -5.36 0.10
C CYS A 76 -0.36 -5.01 0.61
N GLU A 77 0.67 -5.69 0.11
CA GLU A 77 2.07 -5.38 0.39
C GLU A 77 2.45 -3.98 -0.10
N CYS A 78 1.97 -3.58 -1.29
CA CYS A 78 2.16 -2.23 -1.81
C CYS A 78 1.60 -1.19 -0.84
N ILE A 79 0.39 -1.38 -0.30
CA ILE A 79 -0.19 -0.46 0.69
C ILE A 79 0.64 -0.42 1.97
N GLY A 80 1.16 -1.57 2.43
CA GLY A 80 2.13 -1.62 3.53
C GLY A 80 3.42 -0.84 3.24
N MET A 81 3.91 -0.86 2.00
CA MET A 81 5.06 -0.04 1.59
C MET A 81 4.73 1.46 1.57
N LEU A 82 3.51 1.86 1.17
CA LEU A 82 3.09 3.26 1.26
C LEU A 82 3.10 3.75 2.72
N ARG A 83 2.68 2.92 3.66
CA ARG A 83 2.79 3.20 5.10
C ARG A 83 4.23 3.43 5.54
N ASN A 84 5.16 2.60 5.06
CA ASN A 84 6.58 2.77 5.35
C ASN A 84 7.17 4.02 4.72
N LEU A 85 6.74 4.39 3.51
CA LEU A 85 7.11 5.65 2.87
C LEU A 85 6.55 6.86 3.63
N LEU A 86 5.31 6.79 4.14
CA LEU A 86 4.74 7.82 5.02
C LEU A 86 5.55 7.99 6.30
N LEU A 87 6.04 6.90 6.89
CA LEU A 87 6.93 6.97 8.04
C LEU A 87 8.29 7.57 7.65
N LEU A 88 8.84 7.20 6.50
CA LEU A 88 10.10 7.73 5.99
C LEU A 88 10.05 9.26 5.85
N THR A 89 8.92 9.84 5.43
CA THR A 89 8.80 11.29 5.28
C THR A 89 8.94 12.06 6.59
N THR A 90 8.76 11.39 7.74
CA THR A 90 8.91 11.98 9.08
C THR A 90 10.36 12.12 9.52
N ILE A 91 11.27 11.35 8.90
CA ILE A 91 12.69 11.28 9.29
C ILE A 91 13.64 11.71 8.18
N ALA A 92 13.24 11.59 6.91
CA ALA A 92 14.09 11.84 5.77
C ALA A 92 13.73 13.14 5.02
N LYS A 93 14.72 13.68 4.32
CA LYS A 93 14.50 14.73 3.31
C LYS A 93 13.82 14.13 2.08
N LYS A 94 13.12 14.98 1.32
CA LYS A 94 12.58 14.58 0.02
C LYS A 94 13.72 14.07 -0.88
N PRO A 95 13.60 12.87 -1.48
CA PRO A 95 14.57 12.38 -2.45
C PRO A 95 14.76 13.36 -3.61
N GLN A 96 15.99 13.46 -4.11
CA GLN A 96 16.26 14.16 -5.37
C GLN A 96 15.81 13.31 -6.55
N ASP A 97 15.68 13.91 -7.73
CA ASP A 97 15.13 13.23 -8.92
C ASP A 97 15.87 11.91 -9.26
N GLY A 98 17.19 11.87 -9.07
CA GLY A 98 18.00 10.66 -9.28
C GLY A 98 17.88 9.58 -8.20
N ASP A 99 17.34 9.90 -7.03
CA ASP A 99 17.27 8.98 -5.88
C ASP A 99 15.94 8.21 -5.82
N TRP A 100 14.89 8.71 -6.48
CA TRP A 100 13.55 8.10 -6.44
C TRP A 100 13.55 6.65 -6.89
N GLN A 101 14.35 6.30 -7.91
CA GLN A 101 14.41 4.93 -8.39
C GLN A 101 14.85 3.96 -7.28
N SER A 102 15.82 4.33 -6.46
CA SER A 102 16.30 3.50 -5.34
C SER A 102 15.28 3.43 -4.23
N VAL A 103 14.67 4.57 -3.86
CA VAL A 103 13.66 4.64 -2.79
C VAL A 103 12.40 3.85 -3.15
N LEU A 104 12.01 3.86 -4.44
CA LEU A 104 10.80 3.18 -4.91
C LEU A 104 11.05 1.77 -5.44
N ALA A 105 12.30 1.31 -5.49
CA ALA A 105 12.67 -0.02 -6.00
C ALA A 105 11.85 -1.17 -5.37
N PRO A 106 11.57 -1.19 -4.05
CA PRO A 106 10.74 -2.24 -3.45
C PRO A 106 9.32 -2.28 -4.05
N VAL A 107 8.67 -1.12 -4.21
CA VAL A 107 7.32 -1.03 -4.79
C VAL A 107 7.33 -1.42 -6.26
N MET A 108 8.33 -0.98 -7.02
CA MET A 108 8.51 -1.36 -8.42
C MET A 108 8.73 -2.87 -8.58
N GLY A 109 9.39 -3.51 -7.60
CA GLY A 109 9.56 -4.95 -7.51
C GLY A 109 8.22 -5.68 -7.45
N LEU A 110 7.31 -5.25 -6.57
CA LEU A 110 5.97 -5.82 -6.46
C LEU A 110 5.19 -5.69 -7.76
N SER A 111 5.19 -4.51 -8.39
CA SER A 111 4.49 -4.29 -9.66
C SER A 111 5.04 -5.19 -10.77
N LYS A 112 6.36 -5.45 -10.77
CA LYS A 112 6.99 -6.38 -11.71
C LYS A 112 6.53 -7.82 -11.46
N GLU A 113 6.44 -8.27 -10.21
CA GLU A 113 5.95 -9.62 -9.89
C GLU A 113 4.48 -9.81 -10.31
N VAL A 114 3.61 -8.82 -10.04
CA VAL A 114 2.23 -8.84 -10.54
C VAL A 114 2.18 -8.88 -12.07
N GLY A 115 3.06 -8.13 -12.74
CA GLY A 115 3.18 -8.16 -14.20
C GLY A 115 3.50 -9.55 -14.77
N LYS A 116 4.30 -10.36 -14.06
CA LYS A 116 4.60 -11.75 -14.48
C LYS A 116 3.39 -12.67 -14.34
N LEU A 117 2.49 -12.40 -13.39
CA LEU A 117 1.26 -13.18 -13.24
C LEU A 117 0.35 -13.08 -14.48
N LEU A 118 0.50 -12.04 -15.29
CA LEU A 118 -0.27 -11.87 -16.52
C LEU A 118 0.01 -12.97 -17.55
N ASP A 119 1.23 -13.51 -17.58
CA ASP A 119 1.55 -14.65 -18.45
C ASP A 119 0.85 -15.92 -17.95
N SER A 120 0.79 -16.13 -16.64
CA SER A 120 0.10 -17.27 -16.01
C SER A 120 -1.43 -17.17 -16.14
N ALA A 121 -1.97 -15.96 -16.13
CA ALA A 121 -3.39 -15.68 -16.41
C ALA A 121 -3.78 -15.94 -17.87
N GLY A 122 -2.79 -16.05 -18.76
CA GLY A 122 -2.92 -15.82 -20.19
C GLY A 122 -3.19 -14.35 -20.47
N ARG A 123 -2.39 -13.68 -21.30
CA ARG A 123 -2.49 -12.21 -21.53
C ARG A 123 -3.85 -11.70 -22.01
N ALA A 124 -4.66 -12.59 -22.59
CA ALA A 124 -6.03 -12.38 -23.02
C ALA A 124 -7.02 -13.39 -22.39
N GLY A 125 -6.60 -14.10 -21.35
CA GLY A 125 -7.42 -15.07 -20.61
C GLY A 125 -8.38 -14.38 -19.65
N GLU A 126 -9.29 -15.16 -19.08
CA GLU A 126 -10.39 -14.64 -18.25
C GLU A 126 -9.91 -13.99 -16.94
N LEU A 127 -8.73 -14.40 -16.44
CA LEU A 127 -8.11 -13.85 -15.23
C LEU A 127 -7.22 -12.64 -15.50
N ALA A 128 -6.88 -12.34 -16.77
CA ALA A 128 -6.05 -11.19 -17.11
C ALA A 128 -6.60 -9.85 -16.60
N PRO A 129 -7.93 -9.59 -16.63
CA PRO A 129 -8.48 -8.37 -16.05
C PRO A 129 -8.26 -8.24 -14.53
N HIS A 130 -8.19 -9.33 -13.77
CA HIS A 130 -7.89 -9.26 -12.33
C HIS A 130 -6.47 -8.74 -12.10
N VAL A 131 -5.50 -9.31 -12.82
CA VAL A 131 -4.09 -8.90 -12.73
C VAL A 131 -3.93 -7.45 -13.19
N LYS A 132 -4.50 -7.08 -14.33
CA LYS A 132 -4.42 -5.70 -14.87
C LYS A 132 -5.06 -4.69 -13.93
N ALA A 133 -6.26 -4.97 -13.38
CA ALA A 133 -6.90 -4.10 -12.41
C ALA A 133 -6.01 -3.86 -11.18
N THR A 134 -5.36 -4.93 -10.70
CA THR A 134 -4.44 -4.88 -9.58
C THR A 134 -3.20 -4.03 -9.91
N THR A 135 -2.61 -4.20 -11.09
CA THR A 135 -1.48 -3.38 -11.56
C THR A 135 -1.85 -1.90 -11.59
N GLU A 136 -3.00 -1.52 -12.15
CA GLU A 136 -3.44 -0.12 -12.17
C GLU A 136 -3.67 0.43 -10.75
N ALA A 137 -4.25 -0.38 -9.87
CA ALA A 137 -4.49 -0.03 -8.47
C ALA A 137 -3.19 0.13 -7.65
N MET A 138 -2.05 -0.40 -8.10
CA MET A 138 -0.75 -0.29 -7.42
C MET A 138 0.05 0.96 -7.81
N ASN A 139 -0.42 1.75 -8.78
CA ASN A 139 0.23 3.01 -9.19
C ASN A 139 0.16 4.14 -8.12
N LEU A 140 -0.31 3.80 -6.92
CA LEU A 140 -0.43 4.66 -5.74
C LEU A 140 0.88 5.36 -5.35
N VAL A 141 2.03 4.73 -5.61
CA VAL A 141 3.35 5.28 -5.28
C VAL A 141 3.61 6.68 -5.86
N MET A 142 2.92 7.01 -6.96
CA MET A 142 3.01 8.32 -7.59
C MET A 142 2.67 9.48 -6.65
N MET A 143 1.86 9.25 -5.60
CA MET A 143 1.51 10.28 -4.61
C MET A 143 2.71 10.87 -3.85
N PHE A 144 3.83 10.17 -3.78
CA PHE A 144 5.06 10.66 -3.14
C PHE A 144 5.92 11.52 -4.07
N VAL A 145 5.75 11.34 -5.38
CA VAL A 145 6.58 11.95 -6.42
C VAL A 145 5.90 13.19 -7.00
N THR A 146 4.58 13.11 -7.24
CA THR A 146 3.81 14.20 -7.85
C THR A 146 3.36 15.21 -6.80
N PRO A 147 3.46 16.53 -7.07
CA PRO A 147 2.86 17.55 -6.22
C PRO A 147 1.32 17.47 -6.29
N GLY A 148 0.64 17.89 -5.22
CA GLY A 148 -0.82 17.90 -5.14
C GLY A 148 -1.37 16.89 -4.15
N ASN A 149 -2.69 16.86 -3.99
CA ASN A 149 -3.33 16.04 -2.96
C ASN A 149 -3.24 14.54 -3.33
N PRO A 150 -2.73 13.67 -2.44
CA PRO A 150 -2.66 12.22 -2.70
C PRO A 150 -3.98 11.58 -3.12
N LYS A 151 -5.11 12.15 -2.68
CA LYS A 151 -6.45 11.67 -3.08
C LYS A 151 -6.62 11.66 -4.60
N ASP A 152 -6.02 12.62 -5.32
CA ASP A 152 -6.20 12.77 -6.77
C ASP A 152 -5.47 11.64 -7.50
N VAL A 153 -4.30 11.22 -7.01
CA VAL A 153 -3.60 10.03 -7.50
C VAL A 153 -4.42 8.76 -7.26
N ILE A 154 -5.03 8.64 -6.08
CA ILE A 154 -5.87 7.47 -5.74
C ILE A 154 -7.11 7.41 -6.62
N THR A 155 -7.75 8.55 -6.91
CA THR A 155 -8.87 8.65 -7.87
C THR A 155 -8.45 8.14 -9.23
N ASN A 156 -7.32 8.61 -9.77
CA ASN A 156 -6.83 8.19 -11.08
C ASN A 156 -6.52 6.68 -11.13
N CYS A 157 -5.95 6.12 -10.06
CA CYS A 157 -5.72 4.68 -9.96
C CYS A 157 -7.03 3.89 -9.95
N LEU A 158 -8.04 4.37 -9.20
CA LEU A 158 -9.36 3.74 -9.14
C LEU A 158 -10.05 3.78 -10.51
N GLU A 159 -10.04 4.92 -11.21
CA GLU A 159 -10.62 5.08 -12.54
C GLU A 159 -9.93 4.18 -13.57
N SER A 160 -8.60 4.10 -13.53
CA SER A 160 -7.81 3.25 -14.42
C SER A 160 -8.09 1.76 -14.17
N ALA A 161 -8.16 1.35 -12.89
CA ALA A 161 -8.51 -0.02 -12.51
C ALA A 161 -9.97 -0.35 -12.86
N ASP A 162 -10.87 0.64 -12.86
CA ASP A 162 -12.30 0.41 -13.08
C ASP A 162 -12.62 -0.16 -14.45
N TYR A 163 -11.86 0.25 -15.47
CA TYR A 163 -11.95 -0.33 -16.80
C TYR A 163 -11.81 -1.87 -16.76
N TYR A 164 -10.87 -2.39 -15.99
CA TYR A 164 -10.62 -3.81 -15.82
C TYR A 164 -11.61 -4.48 -14.86
N PHE A 165 -11.99 -3.80 -13.76
CA PHE A 165 -13.04 -4.26 -12.86
C PHE A 165 -14.37 -4.49 -13.59
N MET A 166 -14.73 -3.62 -14.54
CA MET A 166 -15.92 -3.82 -15.36
C MET A 166 -15.84 -5.07 -16.24
N GLN A 167 -14.64 -5.51 -16.65
CA GLN A 167 -14.49 -6.77 -17.37
C GLN A 167 -14.70 -7.97 -16.47
N VAL A 168 -14.16 -7.92 -15.23
CA VAL A 168 -14.40 -8.94 -14.21
C VAL A 168 -15.89 -9.05 -13.90
N LEU A 169 -16.56 -7.93 -13.62
CA LEU A 169 -17.99 -7.91 -13.29
C LEU A 169 -18.89 -8.43 -14.42
N ARG A 170 -18.49 -8.28 -15.69
CA ARG A 170 -19.23 -8.84 -16.84
C ARG A 170 -19.30 -10.36 -16.82
N ARG A 171 -18.39 -11.05 -16.13
CA ARG A 171 -18.42 -12.50 -15.95
C ARG A 171 -19.53 -12.97 -15.00
N LYS A 172 -20.08 -12.04 -14.18
CA LYS A 172 -21.18 -12.31 -13.25
C LYS A 172 -20.90 -13.43 -12.24
N ILE A 173 -19.62 -13.64 -11.92
CA ILE A 173 -19.20 -14.57 -10.87
C ILE A 173 -19.28 -13.84 -9.53
N GLU A 174 -19.99 -14.41 -8.56
CA GLU A 174 -20.29 -13.75 -7.29
C GLU A 174 -19.02 -13.45 -6.48
N ALA A 175 -18.12 -14.44 -6.35
CA ALA A 175 -16.87 -14.29 -5.63
C ALA A 175 -15.97 -13.18 -6.23
N GLU A 176 -15.86 -13.16 -7.56
CA GLU A 176 -15.12 -12.11 -8.28
C GLU A 176 -15.74 -10.73 -8.09
N SER A 177 -17.08 -10.66 -8.12
CA SER A 177 -17.80 -9.42 -7.87
C SER A 177 -17.59 -8.91 -6.44
N ALA A 178 -17.53 -9.81 -5.46
CA ALA A 178 -17.22 -9.47 -4.08
C ALA A 178 -15.77 -8.98 -3.95
N TRP A 179 -14.81 -9.60 -4.63
CA TRP A 179 -13.43 -9.16 -4.70
C TRP A 179 -13.30 -7.76 -5.30
N VAL A 180 -13.96 -7.47 -6.43
CA VAL A 180 -13.98 -6.13 -7.03
C VAL A 180 -14.52 -5.09 -6.04
N LYS A 181 -15.61 -5.40 -5.35
CA LYS A 181 -16.19 -4.48 -4.34
C LYS A 181 -15.21 -4.21 -3.19
N ALA A 182 -14.51 -5.23 -2.70
CA ALA A 182 -13.52 -5.09 -1.65
C ALA A 182 -12.33 -4.23 -2.10
N MET A 183 -11.79 -4.48 -3.31
CA MET A 183 -10.70 -3.69 -3.90
C MET A 183 -11.07 -2.21 -4.09
N LYS A 184 -12.29 -1.93 -4.56
CA LYS A 184 -12.78 -0.55 -4.65
C LYS A 184 -12.91 0.09 -3.27
N ALA A 185 -13.46 -0.63 -2.29
CA ALA A 185 -13.62 -0.13 -0.94
C ALA A 185 -12.27 0.21 -0.29
N SER A 186 -11.24 -0.63 -0.44
CA SER A 186 -9.90 -0.34 0.10
C SER A 186 -9.28 0.93 -0.50
N LEU A 187 -9.42 1.14 -1.82
CA LEU A 187 -8.98 2.38 -2.46
C LEU A 187 -9.78 3.60 -2.00
N THR A 188 -11.10 3.48 -1.84
CA THR A 188 -11.94 4.56 -1.30
C THR A 188 -11.59 4.90 0.14
N HIS A 189 -11.32 3.91 1.00
CA HIS A 189 -10.90 4.16 2.38
C HIS A 189 -9.50 4.82 2.44
N LEU A 190 -8.59 4.44 1.54
CA LEU A 190 -7.29 5.11 1.39
C LEU A 190 -7.46 6.56 0.95
N GLN A 191 -8.35 6.82 -0.01
CA GLN A 191 -8.69 8.17 -0.46
C GLN A 191 -9.26 9.02 0.68
N GLN A 192 -10.17 8.45 1.49
CA GLN A 192 -10.74 9.11 2.67
C GLN A 192 -9.66 9.43 3.70
N TYR A 193 -8.76 8.49 3.99
CA TYR A 193 -7.64 8.74 4.91
C TYR A 193 -6.84 9.99 4.52
N PHE A 194 -6.48 10.15 3.23
CA PHE A 194 -5.75 11.33 2.77
C PHE A 194 -6.62 12.60 2.67
N SER A 195 -7.94 12.44 2.54
CA SER A 195 -8.87 13.57 2.45
C SER A 195 -9.25 14.15 3.82
N ASP A 196 -9.28 13.29 4.85
CA ASP A 196 -9.69 13.66 6.22
C ASP A 196 -8.61 14.46 6.97
N ASP A 197 -7.39 14.54 6.43
CA ASP A 197 -6.22 15.11 7.09
C ASP A 197 -5.60 16.25 6.28
N ASP A 198 -5.76 17.48 6.78
CA ASP A 198 -5.28 18.70 6.14
C ASP A 198 -3.78 18.71 5.85
N ARG A 199 -2.98 17.85 6.53
CA ARG A 199 -1.54 17.69 6.27
C ARG A 199 -1.24 17.30 4.84
N PHE A 200 -2.16 16.59 4.16
CA PHE A 200 -1.94 16.08 2.81
C PHE A 200 -2.55 16.95 1.70
N LYS A 201 -3.20 18.06 2.06
CA LYS A 201 -3.94 18.90 1.11
C LYS A 201 -3.08 19.42 -0.05
N MET A 202 -1.80 19.69 0.22
CA MET A 202 -0.83 20.19 -0.77
C MET A 202 0.20 19.13 -1.19
N GLY A 203 -0.01 17.87 -0.80
CA GLY A 203 0.91 16.77 -1.02
C GLY A 203 1.59 16.27 0.23
N ILE A 204 2.40 15.22 0.05
CA ILE A 204 3.13 14.59 1.15
C ILE A 204 4.31 15.46 1.55
N MET A 205 4.29 15.92 2.80
CA MET A 205 5.35 16.73 3.36
C MET A 205 6.50 15.86 3.86
N TRP A 206 7.72 16.23 3.48
CA TRP A 206 8.96 15.61 3.92
C TRP A 206 9.65 16.48 4.97
N LYS A 207 10.49 15.87 5.80
CA LYS A 207 11.28 16.60 6.79
C LYS A 207 12.27 17.54 6.09
N VAL A 208 12.11 18.84 6.33
CA VAL A 208 12.88 19.88 5.62
C VAL A 208 14.25 20.12 6.26
N LYS A 209 14.33 20.12 7.60
CA LYS A 209 15.56 20.38 8.37
C LYS A 209 16.04 19.11 9.06
N ASP A 210 17.35 18.81 8.97
CA ASP A 210 17.99 17.65 9.63
C ASP A 210 17.31 16.30 9.36
N GLY A 211 16.71 16.16 8.17
CA GLY A 211 16.26 14.86 7.68
C GLY A 211 17.44 14.03 7.21
N ALA A 212 17.38 12.72 7.47
CA ALA A 212 18.31 11.75 6.94
C ALA A 212 18.26 11.71 5.40
N ASP A 213 19.31 11.18 4.77
CA ASP A 213 19.24 10.80 3.36
C ASP A 213 18.18 9.69 3.22
N PRO A 214 17.19 9.82 2.33
CA PRO A 214 16.14 8.81 2.16
C PRO A 214 16.65 7.45 1.65
N LYS A 215 17.91 7.36 1.22
CA LYS A 215 18.58 6.09 0.86
C LYS A 215 19.27 5.40 2.03
N GLU A 216 19.54 6.12 3.13
CA GLU A 216 20.22 5.57 4.32
C GLU A 216 19.23 4.91 5.28
#